data_AF-A0A3D1M453-F1
#
_entry.id   AF-A0A3D1M453-F1
#
_cell.length_a   1.000
_cell.length_b   1.000
_cell.length_c   1.000
_cell.angle_alpha   90.00
_cell.angle_beta   90.00
_cell.angle_gamma   90.00
#
_symmetry.space_group_name_H-M   'P 1'
#
loop_
_entity.id
_entity.type
_entity.pdbx_description
1 polymer ?
#
loop_
_entity_poly.entity_id
_entity_poly.type
_entity_poly.pdbx_seq_one_letter_code
_entity_poly.pdbx_strand_id
1 'polypeptide(L)'
;FESYERREKQILAKLSEYGIGSIEEAAEITKAAGLDVYHMVENIQPICFENAKWAYTVGAAIAIKKNCRKASEAAAAIGEGLQSFCIPGSVADRRKVGLGHGNLGKMLLEEDTECFAFLAGHESFAAAEGAIGIAEKANKVRKKPLRVILNGLGKDAAK
;
A
#
# COMPACT_ATOMS: atom_id res chain seq x y z
N PHE A 1 16.81 7.50 3.59
CA PHE A 1 16.02 7.38 2.34
C PHE A 1 16.06 8.71 1.57
N GLU A 2 15.65 8.72 0.31
CA GLU A 2 15.82 9.88 -0.59
C GLU A 2 14.85 11.03 -0.30
N SER A 3 15.28 12.28 -0.56
CA SER A 3 14.46 13.49 -0.35
C SER A 3 13.90 13.62 1.07
N TYR A 4 14.65 13.15 2.08
CA TYR A 4 14.25 13.15 3.48
C TYR A 4 13.71 14.51 3.93
N GLU A 5 14.46 15.59 3.72
CA GLU A 5 14.09 16.96 4.12
C GLU A 5 12.74 17.43 3.54
N ARG A 6 12.36 16.91 2.36
CA ARG A 6 11.09 17.26 1.70
C ARG A 6 9.90 16.49 2.26
N ARG A 7 10.14 15.39 2.98
CA ARG A 7 9.10 14.44 3.45
C ARG A 7 8.99 14.40 4.96
N GLU A 8 10.08 14.64 5.68
CA GLU A 8 10.20 14.51 7.13
C GLU A 8 9.04 15.14 7.87
N LYS A 9 8.71 16.41 7.58
CA LYS A 9 7.61 17.11 8.24
C LYS A 9 6.27 16.38 8.09
N GLN A 10 5.99 15.83 6.91
CA GLN A 10 4.76 15.10 6.64
C GLN A 10 4.75 13.73 7.33
N ILE A 11 5.90 13.04 7.36
CA ILE A 11 6.03 11.74 8.02
C ILE A 11 5.89 11.88 9.53
N LEU A 12 6.63 12.80 10.15
CA LEU A 12 6.57 13.06 11.59
C LEU A 12 5.19 13.54 12.03
N ALA A 13 4.54 14.40 11.24
CA ALA A 13 3.17 14.83 11.51
C ALA A 13 2.17 13.66 11.50
N LYS A 14 2.34 12.69 10.60
CA LYS A 14 1.48 11.50 10.57
C LYS A 14 1.80 10.55 11.73
N LEU A 15 3.07 10.35 12.05
CA LEU A 15 3.51 9.47 13.15
C LEU A 15 3.04 9.99 14.53
N SER A 16 3.02 11.30 14.73
CA SER A 16 2.60 11.91 16.01
C SER A 16 1.11 11.68 16.32
N GLU A 17 0.25 11.54 15.31
CA GLU A 17 -1.16 11.15 15.47
C GLU A 17 -1.31 9.79 16.18
N TYR A 18 -0.28 8.94 16.12
CA TYR A 18 -0.25 7.60 16.70
C TYR A 18 0.71 7.48 17.88
N GLY A 19 1.25 8.60 18.37
CA GLY A 19 2.22 8.61 19.46
C GLY A 19 3.50 7.86 19.10
N ILE A 20 4.00 8.05 17.87
CA ILE A 20 5.31 7.60 17.40
C ILE A 20 6.15 8.86 17.14
N GLY A 21 7.30 8.97 17.78
CA GLY A 21 8.17 10.15 17.77
C GLY A 21 9.14 10.20 16.60
N SER A 22 9.53 9.05 16.03
CA SER A 22 10.44 9.01 14.88
C SER A 22 10.21 7.81 13.97
N ILE A 23 10.87 7.82 12.81
CA ILE A 23 10.84 6.73 11.84
C ILE A 23 11.58 5.50 12.39
N GLU A 24 12.63 5.71 13.16
CA GLU A 24 13.38 4.66 13.87
C GLU A 24 12.50 4.01 14.94
N GLU A 25 11.72 4.81 15.69
CA GLU A 25 10.75 4.26 16.64
C GLU A 25 9.71 3.37 15.92
N ALA A 26 9.27 3.75 14.72
CA ALA A 26 8.38 2.90 13.93
C ALA A 26 9.03 1.54 13.60
N ALA A 27 10.33 1.51 13.27
CA ALA A 27 11.06 0.26 13.05
C ALA A 27 11.20 -0.57 14.32
N GLU A 28 11.46 0.06 15.47
CA GLU A 28 11.53 -0.65 16.75
C GLU A 28 10.17 -1.23 17.15
N ILE A 29 9.07 -0.51 16.91
CA ILE A 29 7.70 -1.03 17.11
C ILE A 29 7.46 -2.29 16.26
N THR A 30 7.82 -2.27 14.97
CA THR A 30 7.61 -3.44 14.11
C THR A 30 8.50 -4.61 14.51
N LYS A 31 9.77 -4.36 14.85
CA LYS A 31 10.69 -5.40 15.33
C LYS A 31 10.24 -6.02 16.66
N ALA A 32 9.75 -5.21 17.59
CA ALA A 32 9.20 -5.68 18.86
C ALA A 32 7.97 -6.57 18.66
N ALA A 33 7.22 -6.37 17.56
CA ALA A 33 6.13 -7.26 17.14
C ALA A 33 6.61 -8.49 16.36
N GLY A 34 7.92 -8.71 16.22
CA GLY A 34 8.51 -9.82 15.46
C GLY A 34 8.50 -9.61 13.95
N LEU A 35 8.34 -8.38 13.47
CA LEU A 35 8.25 -8.06 12.05
C LEU A 35 9.43 -7.21 11.59
N ASP A 36 10.33 -7.80 10.80
CA ASP A 36 11.33 -7.05 10.03
C ASP A 36 10.76 -6.56 8.70
N VAL A 37 9.88 -5.56 8.77
CA VAL A 37 9.13 -5.04 7.61
C VAL A 37 10.06 -4.51 6.52
N TYR A 38 11.18 -3.90 6.92
CA TYR A 38 12.17 -3.34 6.00
C TYR A 38 12.71 -4.42 5.05
N HIS A 39 13.23 -5.52 5.60
CA HIS A 39 13.76 -6.62 4.79
C HIS A 39 12.65 -7.47 4.16
N MET A 40 11.45 -7.54 4.74
CA MET A 40 10.32 -8.18 4.06
C MET A 40 9.99 -7.49 2.73
N VAL A 41 9.97 -6.16 2.70
CA VAL A 41 9.71 -5.39 1.47
C VAL A 41 10.84 -5.60 0.46
N GLU A 42 12.09 -5.58 0.92
CA GLU A 42 13.27 -5.85 0.08
C GLU A 42 13.24 -7.26 -0.52
N ASN A 43 12.90 -8.27 0.26
CA ASN A 43 12.81 -9.66 -0.19
C ASN A 43 11.69 -9.86 -1.22
N ILE A 44 10.59 -9.10 -1.11
CA ILE A 44 9.51 -9.13 -2.10
C ILE A 44 9.92 -8.45 -3.41
N GLN A 45 10.63 -7.32 -3.31
CA GLN A 45 11.08 -6.56 -4.47
C GLN A 45 12.52 -6.04 -4.24
N PRO A 46 13.55 -6.80 -4.66
CA PRO A 46 14.95 -6.45 -4.38
C PRO A 46 15.41 -5.12 -4.96
N ILE A 47 14.76 -4.64 -6.02
CA ILE A 47 15.03 -3.33 -6.64
C ILE A 47 14.12 -2.21 -6.10
N CYS A 48 13.44 -2.43 -4.96
CA CYS A 48 12.59 -1.40 -4.37
C CYS A 48 13.43 -0.21 -3.86
N PHE A 49 12.86 0.99 -3.97
CA PHE A 49 13.49 2.18 -3.42
C PHE A 49 13.52 2.14 -1.90
N GLU A 50 14.52 2.80 -1.33
CA GLU A 50 14.65 2.99 0.10
C GLU A 50 13.40 3.60 0.75
N ASN A 51 12.73 4.51 0.02
CA ASN A 51 11.47 5.12 0.42
C ASN A 51 10.37 4.08 0.66
N ALA A 52 10.28 3.03 -0.17
CA ALA A 52 9.26 2.01 -0.04
C ALA A 52 9.46 1.20 1.25
N LYS A 53 10.68 0.73 1.51
CA LYS A 53 11.02 -0.04 2.72
C LYS A 53 10.60 0.72 3.99
N TRP A 54 10.93 2.01 4.08
CA TRP A 54 10.54 2.84 5.22
C TRP A 54 9.05 3.20 5.26
N ALA A 55 8.41 3.45 4.12
CA ALA A 55 6.98 3.77 4.07
C ALA A 55 6.10 2.60 4.57
N TYR A 56 6.47 1.37 4.19
CA TYR A 56 5.83 0.16 4.69
C TYR A 56 6.12 -0.06 6.17
N THR A 57 7.34 0.17 6.65
CA THR A 57 7.68 0.11 8.09
C THR A 57 6.83 1.09 8.92
N VAL A 58 6.73 2.35 8.48
CA VAL A 58 5.88 3.36 9.12
C VAL A 58 4.40 2.93 9.11
N GLY A 59 3.91 2.47 7.96
CA GLY A 59 2.54 1.97 7.82
C GLY A 59 2.23 0.78 8.72
N ALA A 60 3.16 -0.16 8.87
CA ALA A 60 3.03 -1.31 9.76
C ALA A 60 3.06 -0.90 11.23
N ALA A 61 3.92 0.04 11.63
CA ALA A 61 3.93 0.58 12.98
C ALA A 61 2.59 1.26 13.33
N ILE A 62 2.01 2.02 12.39
CA ILE A 62 0.68 2.61 12.53
C ILE A 62 -0.38 1.51 12.72
N ALA A 63 -0.34 0.44 11.91
CA ALA A 63 -1.26 -0.70 12.04
C ALA A 63 -1.17 -1.37 13.43
N ILE A 64 0.04 -1.51 13.97
CA ILE A 64 0.28 -2.04 15.31
C ILE A 64 -0.30 -1.11 16.38
N LYS A 65 -0.03 0.20 16.31
CA LYS A 65 -0.58 1.19 17.26
C LYS A 65 -2.10 1.27 17.21
N LYS A 66 -2.70 1.10 16.02
CA LYS A 66 -4.16 1.01 15.84
C LYS A 66 -4.75 -0.32 16.29
N ASN A 67 -3.92 -1.26 16.76
CA ASN A 67 -4.32 -2.58 17.19
C ASN A 67 -5.08 -3.37 16.11
N CYS A 68 -4.71 -3.18 14.83
CA CYS A 68 -5.36 -3.88 13.73
C CYS A 68 -5.27 -5.40 13.93
N ARG A 69 -6.38 -6.10 13.74
CA ARG A 69 -6.47 -7.57 13.87
C ARG A 69 -6.87 -8.27 12.58
N LYS A 70 -7.32 -7.51 11.59
CA LYS A 70 -7.62 -8.02 10.25
C LYS A 70 -6.59 -7.53 9.24
N ALA A 71 -6.30 -8.35 8.24
CA ALA A 71 -5.40 -7.99 7.15
C ALA A 71 -5.89 -6.75 6.38
N SER A 72 -7.20 -6.58 6.22
CA SER A 72 -7.80 -5.42 5.57
C SER A 72 -7.58 -4.11 6.34
N GLU A 73 -7.69 -4.15 7.68
CA GLU A 73 -7.42 -3.01 8.56
C GLU A 73 -5.94 -2.63 8.50
N ALA A 74 -5.05 -3.63 8.54
CA ALA A 74 -3.62 -3.42 8.40
C ALA A 74 -3.26 -2.81 7.04
N ALA A 75 -3.87 -3.28 5.94
CA ALA A 75 -3.66 -2.71 4.61
C ALA A 75 -4.06 -1.23 4.52
N ALA A 76 -5.18 -0.85 5.13
CA ALA A 76 -5.62 0.55 5.20
C ALA A 76 -4.62 1.42 5.97
N ALA A 77 -4.14 0.94 7.13
CA ALA A 77 -3.13 1.62 7.94
C ALA A 77 -1.78 1.75 7.21
N ILE A 78 -1.37 0.72 6.46
CA ILE A 78 -0.18 0.78 5.60
C ILE A 78 -0.33 1.89 4.55
N GLY A 79 -1.52 2.09 4.00
CA GLY A 79 -1.82 3.20 3.10
C GLY A 79 -1.54 4.58 3.70
N GLU A 80 -1.72 4.76 5.00
CA GLU A 80 -1.39 6.01 5.70
C GLU A 80 0.12 6.25 5.74
N GLY A 81 0.90 5.19 5.95
CA GLY A 81 2.37 5.25 5.85
C GLY A 81 2.84 5.55 4.44
N LEU A 82 2.27 4.89 3.42
CA LEU A 82 2.56 5.19 2.01
C LEU A 82 2.23 6.65 1.67
N GLN A 83 1.12 7.17 2.22
CA GLN A 83 0.69 8.54 1.97
C GLN A 83 1.64 9.56 2.59
N SER A 84 2.17 9.30 3.78
CA SER A 84 3.10 10.21 4.45
C SER A 84 4.44 10.33 3.70
N PHE A 85 4.78 9.32 2.90
CA PHE A 85 5.89 9.32 1.96
C PHE A 85 5.53 9.84 0.56
N CYS A 86 4.41 10.53 0.36
CA CYS A 86 4.20 11.32 -0.86
C CYS A 86 4.93 12.67 -0.75
N ILE A 87 5.40 13.26 -1.86
CA ILE A 87 6.03 14.60 -1.80
C ILE A 87 4.92 15.64 -1.73
N PRO A 88 4.92 16.59 -0.77
CA PRO A 88 3.93 17.66 -0.72
C PRO A 88 3.78 18.39 -2.05
N GLY A 89 2.54 18.55 -2.53
CA GLY A 89 2.24 19.23 -3.79
C GLY A 89 2.44 18.39 -5.06
N SER A 90 3.03 17.19 -4.96
CA SER A 90 3.11 16.25 -6.08
C SER A 90 1.73 15.72 -6.48
N VAL A 91 1.63 15.16 -7.68
CA VAL A 91 0.40 14.47 -8.13
C VAL A 91 0.01 13.36 -7.14
N ALA A 92 0.99 12.61 -6.62
CA ALA A 92 0.75 11.52 -5.67
C ALA A 92 0.14 12.01 -4.35
N ASP A 93 0.65 13.14 -3.81
CA ASP A 93 0.09 13.75 -2.61
C ASP A 93 -1.32 14.31 -2.84
N ARG A 94 -1.52 15.03 -3.95
CA ARG A 94 -2.82 15.61 -4.30
C ARG A 94 -3.90 14.56 -4.55
N ARG A 95 -3.56 13.48 -5.25
CA ARG A 95 -4.47 12.37 -5.57
C ARG A 95 -4.61 11.35 -4.44
N LYS A 96 -3.91 11.56 -3.32
CA LYS A 96 -3.91 10.67 -2.15
C LYS A 96 -3.58 9.22 -2.51
N VAL A 97 -2.54 9.06 -3.33
CA VAL A 97 -2.16 7.78 -3.93
C VAL A 97 -1.82 6.72 -2.88
N GLY A 98 -1.13 7.08 -1.79
CA GLY A 98 -0.80 6.14 -0.72
C GLY A 98 -2.05 5.59 -0.02
N LEU A 99 -3.00 6.47 0.32
CA LEU A 99 -4.30 6.07 0.86
C LEU A 99 -5.08 5.20 -0.14
N GLY A 100 -5.03 5.56 -1.43
CA GLY A 100 -5.64 4.79 -2.51
C GLY A 100 -5.12 3.35 -2.56
N HIS A 101 -3.80 3.14 -2.46
CA HIS A 101 -3.20 1.80 -2.45
C HIS A 101 -3.61 1.00 -1.21
N GLY A 102 -3.58 1.62 -0.01
CA GLY A 102 -4.02 0.94 1.20
C GLY A 102 -5.50 0.55 1.17
N ASN A 103 -6.36 1.44 0.66
CA ASN A 103 -7.78 1.17 0.50
C ASN A 103 -8.07 0.09 -0.55
N LEU A 104 -7.31 0.06 -1.66
CA LEU A 104 -7.40 -1.04 -2.61
C LEU A 104 -7.04 -2.37 -1.94
N GLY A 105 -5.91 -2.43 -1.22
CA GLY A 105 -5.52 -3.62 -0.46
C GLY A 105 -6.58 -4.05 0.54
N LYS A 106 -7.16 -3.09 1.28
CA LYS A 106 -8.29 -3.32 2.19
C LYS A 106 -9.46 -3.99 1.47
N MET A 107 -9.95 -3.39 0.39
CA MET A 107 -11.09 -3.91 -0.37
C MET A 107 -10.81 -5.32 -0.89
N LEU A 108 -9.61 -5.58 -1.43
CA LEU A 108 -9.25 -6.91 -1.94
C LEU A 108 -9.14 -7.98 -0.85
N LEU A 109 -8.91 -7.60 0.41
CA LEU A 109 -8.81 -8.52 1.55
C LEU A 109 -10.10 -8.66 2.37
N GLU A 110 -11.11 -7.82 2.13
CA GLU A 110 -12.40 -7.90 2.82
C GLU A 110 -13.33 -8.94 2.17
N GLU A 111 -13.92 -9.81 2.99
CA GLU A 111 -14.83 -10.86 2.50
C GLU A 111 -16.10 -10.30 1.84
N ASP A 112 -16.54 -9.10 2.23
CA ASP A 112 -17.70 -8.42 1.64
C ASP A 112 -17.43 -7.95 0.18
N THR A 113 -16.16 -7.82 -0.21
CA THR A 113 -15.79 -7.56 -1.60
C THR A 113 -15.82 -8.86 -2.39
N GLU A 114 -16.77 -9.00 -3.32
CA GLU A 114 -16.91 -10.23 -4.10
C GLU A 114 -16.37 -10.13 -5.54
N CYS A 115 -15.99 -8.94 -5.98
CA CYS A 115 -15.57 -8.68 -7.36
C CYS A 115 -14.50 -7.59 -7.41
N PHE A 116 -13.44 -7.85 -8.17
CA PHE A 116 -12.44 -6.86 -8.57
C PHE A 116 -12.56 -6.62 -10.08
N ALA A 117 -13.10 -5.47 -10.43
CA ALA A 117 -13.29 -5.05 -11.82
C ALA A 117 -12.36 -3.88 -12.15
N PHE A 118 -11.65 -3.96 -13.27
CA PHE A 118 -10.76 -2.89 -13.71
C PHE A 118 -10.72 -2.76 -15.23
N LEU A 119 -10.36 -1.56 -15.67
CA LEU A 119 -10.28 -1.15 -17.06
C LEU A 119 -8.82 -0.97 -17.45
N ALA A 120 -8.35 -1.72 -18.44
CA ALA A 120 -7.01 -1.55 -18.99
C ALA A 120 -7.07 -0.81 -20.33
N GLY A 121 -6.27 0.24 -20.47
CA GLY A 121 -6.07 0.92 -21.75
C GLY A 121 -5.27 0.07 -22.74
N HIS A 122 -5.21 0.52 -24.00
CA HIS A 122 -4.63 -0.24 -25.11
C HIS A 122 -3.15 -0.62 -24.94
N GLU A 123 -2.39 0.14 -24.13
CA GLU A 123 -0.98 -0.07 -23.82
C GLU A 123 -0.75 -0.63 -22.41
N SER A 124 -1.83 -0.93 -21.68
CA SER A 124 -1.77 -1.25 -20.25
C SER A 124 -1.84 -2.75 -19.96
N PHE A 125 -1.42 -3.61 -20.90
CA PHE A 125 -1.50 -5.06 -20.74
C PHE A 125 -0.70 -5.56 -19.52
N ALA A 126 0.53 -5.07 -19.35
CA ALA A 126 1.36 -5.39 -18.19
C ALA A 126 0.73 -4.92 -16.86
N ALA A 127 0.02 -3.79 -16.86
CA ALA A 127 -0.71 -3.32 -15.68
C ALA A 127 -1.93 -4.21 -15.38
N ALA A 128 -2.57 -4.73 -16.42
CA ALA A 128 -3.67 -5.68 -16.28
C ALA A 128 -3.20 -7.00 -15.68
N GLU A 129 -2.09 -7.56 -16.18
CA GLU A 129 -1.47 -8.77 -15.63
C GLU A 129 -1.08 -8.58 -14.16
N GLY A 130 -0.48 -7.43 -13.83
CA GLY A 130 -0.17 -7.07 -12.45
C GLY A 130 -1.41 -7.05 -11.55
N ALA A 131 -2.51 -6.45 -12.01
CA ALA A 131 -3.77 -6.40 -11.28
C ALA A 131 -4.39 -7.79 -11.05
N ILE A 132 -4.36 -8.66 -12.06
CA ILE A 132 -4.77 -10.08 -11.93
C ILE A 132 -3.92 -10.77 -10.86
N GLY A 133 -2.60 -10.62 -10.93
CA GLY A 133 -1.67 -11.21 -9.97
C GLY A 133 -1.94 -10.76 -8.53
N ILE A 134 -2.30 -9.50 -8.31
CA ILE A 134 -2.68 -9.00 -6.97
C ILE A 134 -3.95 -9.70 -6.47
N ALA A 135 -4.97 -9.88 -7.34
CA ALA A 135 -6.20 -10.58 -6.97
C ALA A 135 -5.93 -12.06 -6.62
N GLU A 136 -5.05 -12.74 -7.37
CA GLU A 136 -4.64 -14.11 -7.08
C GLU A 136 -3.91 -14.22 -5.73
N LYS A 137 -3.05 -13.26 -5.40
CA LYS A 137 -2.39 -13.23 -4.08
C LYS A 137 -3.39 -13.01 -2.96
N ALA A 138 -4.35 -12.09 -3.13
CA ALA A 138 -5.41 -11.86 -2.15
C ALA A 138 -6.25 -13.13 -1.94
N ASN A 139 -6.62 -13.83 -3.01
CA ASN A 139 -7.40 -15.07 -2.95
C ASN A 139 -6.74 -16.20 -2.14
N LYS A 140 -5.42 -16.16 -1.89
CA LYS A 140 -4.74 -17.15 -1.03
C LYS A 140 -5.19 -17.12 0.43
N VAL A 141 -5.70 -15.98 0.90
CA VAL A 141 -6.07 -15.78 2.32
C VAL A 141 -7.57 -15.52 2.51
N ARG A 142 -8.35 -15.56 1.43
CA ARG A 142 -9.80 -15.33 1.46
C ARG A 142 -10.56 -16.64 1.58
N LYS A 143 -11.76 -16.57 2.18
CA LYS A 143 -12.71 -17.71 2.18
C LYS A 143 -13.39 -17.86 0.84
N LYS A 144 -13.85 -16.73 0.27
CA LYS A 144 -14.44 -16.69 -1.07
C LYS A 144 -13.50 -15.97 -2.04
N PRO A 145 -13.02 -16.65 -3.09
CA PRO A 145 -12.21 -16.01 -4.12
C PRO A 145 -12.95 -14.84 -4.79
N LEU A 146 -12.22 -13.76 -5.06
CA LEU A 146 -12.70 -12.63 -5.84
C LEU A 146 -13.02 -13.07 -7.26
N ARG A 147 -14.16 -12.63 -7.78
CA ARG A 147 -14.40 -12.62 -9.22
C ARG A 147 -13.57 -11.51 -9.84
N VAL A 148 -12.83 -11.80 -10.91
CA VAL A 148 -11.97 -10.81 -11.57
C VAL A 148 -12.57 -10.47 -12.92
N ILE A 149 -12.82 -9.18 -13.16
CA ILE A 149 -13.32 -8.66 -14.43
C ILE A 149 -12.29 -7.67 -14.98
N LEU A 150 -11.69 -8.03 -16.11
CA LEU A 150 -10.86 -7.14 -16.89
C LEU A 150 -11.64 -6.70 -18.12
N ASN A 151 -11.90 -5.40 -18.25
CA ASN A 151 -12.34 -4.81 -19.50
C ASN A 151 -11.14 -4.16 -20.20
N GLY A 152 -10.85 -4.56 -21.43
CA GLY A 152 -9.79 -3.98 -22.23
C GLY A 152 -10.36 -2.97 -23.23
N LEU A 153 -9.83 -1.75 -23.24
CA LEU A 153 -10.14 -0.78 -24.29
C LEU A 153 -9.20 -1.01 -25.48
N GLY A 154 -9.73 -1.63 -26.54
CA GLY A 154 -9.06 -1.71 -27.83
C GLY A 154 -8.93 -0.34 -28.49
N LYS A 155 -7.88 -0.16 -29.29
CA LYS A 155 -7.56 1.11 -29.97
C LYS A 155 -8.72 1.63 -30.85
N ASP A 156 -9.53 0.71 -31.38
CA ASP A 156 -10.66 1.01 -32.28
C ASP A 156 -12.00 1.20 -31.54
N ALA A 157 -12.07 0.94 -30.23
CA ALA A 157 -13.30 1.07 -29.44
C ALA A 157 -13.56 2.50 -28.94
N ALA A 158 -12.63 3.43 -29.18
CA ALA A 158 -12.69 4.83 -28.75
C ALA A 158 -12.88 5.80 -29.94
N LYS A 159 -13.76 5.45 -30.88
CA LYS A 159 -14.26 6.35 -31.92
C LYS A 159 -15.68 6.78 -31.61
#